data_AF-A0A958UIA9-F1
#
_entry.id   AF-A0A958UIA9-F1
#
_cell.length_a   1.000
_cell.length_b   1.000
_cell.length_c   1.000
_cell.angle_alpha   90.00
_cell.angle_beta   90.00
_cell.angle_gamma   90.00
#
_symmetry.space_group_name_H-M   'P 1'
#
loop_
_entity.id
_entity.type
_entity.pdbx_description
1 polymer ?
#
loop_
_entity_poly.entity_id
_entity_poly.type
_entity_poly.pdbx_seq_one_letter_code
_entity_poly.pdbx_strand_id
1 'polypeptide(L)'
;MNFFKRKYYQLLSKLLKHLPNADLAFVKAQYYLKNGKQLHLDPPTEFMEKLQWLKLNLYNEDYKDFVDKYEVREFVKNKIGSKYLVDFIGIYDNVEDIEFDQLPNQFALKGTHGSGYNVIVEDKSRIDIINVKQGLNKFLKLNYYHKYKEPIYRAIKPRILAEHYLDQTDSENIVDYKFFCIHGEPKYVWTKTYYNGKYRNCYYDLNWKKLTDDSSTKNFLEKELPKPDNFDELIDIAKRLSSEFIFVRVDLYSISGKPYFGELTFFPWAALKRLSVERLNKELGDLIKLPIEADA
;
A
#
# COMPACT_ATOMS: atom_id res chain seq x y z
N MET A 1 -0.65 12.89 -23.89
CA MET A 1 -0.76 11.66 -24.72
C MET A 1 -1.85 11.84 -25.77
N ASN A 2 -1.57 11.60 -27.05
CA ASN A 2 -2.57 11.65 -28.13
C ASN A 2 -3.68 10.60 -27.88
N PHE A 3 -4.94 10.97 -28.18
CA PHE A 3 -6.13 10.14 -28.06
C PHE A 3 -5.98 8.73 -28.64
N PHE A 4 -5.43 8.59 -29.85
CA PHE A 4 -5.30 7.29 -30.52
C PHE A 4 -4.33 6.36 -29.77
N LYS A 5 -3.16 6.87 -29.36
CA LYS A 5 -2.21 6.10 -28.54
C LYS A 5 -2.85 5.69 -27.22
N ARG A 6 -3.59 6.59 -26.57
CA ARG A 6 -4.31 6.26 -25.32
C ARG A 6 -5.31 5.12 -25.54
N LYS A 7 -6.13 5.19 -26.59
CA LYS A 7 -7.11 4.14 -26.91
C LYS A 7 -6.44 2.81 -27.24
N TYR A 8 -5.36 2.82 -28.01
CA TYR A 8 -4.56 1.64 -28.32
C TYR A 8 -4.09 0.93 -27.04
N TYR A 9 -3.39 1.64 -26.15
CA TYR A 9 -2.89 1.02 -24.92
C TYR A 9 -4.00 0.59 -23.95
N GLN A 10 -5.15 1.27 -23.95
CA GLN A 10 -6.32 0.84 -23.17
C GLN A 10 -6.88 -0.50 -23.65
N LEU A 11 -7.00 -0.70 -24.97
CA LEU A 11 -7.45 -1.96 -25.55
C LEU A 11 -6.40 -3.06 -25.35
N LEU A 12 -5.13 -2.75 -25.63
CA LEU A 12 -4.02 -3.67 -25.43
C LEU A 12 -3.96 -4.16 -23.98
N SER A 13 -4.04 -3.25 -23.01
CA SER A 13 -4.00 -3.65 -21.60
C SER A 13 -5.19 -4.51 -21.18
N LYS A 14 -6.40 -4.25 -21.70
CA LYS A 14 -7.57 -5.12 -21.46
C LYS A 14 -7.36 -6.53 -22.00
N LEU A 15 -6.82 -6.64 -23.22
CA LEU A 15 -6.49 -7.92 -23.85
C LEU A 15 -5.43 -8.68 -23.04
N LEU A 16 -4.29 -8.03 -22.75
CA LEU A 16 -3.16 -8.65 -22.04
C LEU A 16 -3.49 -9.08 -20.61
N LYS A 17 -4.46 -8.44 -19.96
CA LYS A 17 -4.83 -8.74 -18.57
C LYS A 17 -5.17 -10.21 -18.35
N HIS A 18 -5.82 -10.83 -19.34
CA HIS A 18 -6.34 -12.20 -19.27
C HIS A 18 -5.47 -13.21 -20.03
N LEU A 19 -4.40 -12.77 -20.69
CA LEU A 19 -3.50 -13.66 -21.42
C LEU A 19 -2.43 -14.24 -20.49
N PRO A 20 -2.10 -15.54 -20.62
CA PRO A 20 -0.97 -16.14 -19.92
C PRO A 20 0.34 -15.54 -20.43
N ASN A 21 1.37 -15.49 -19.58
CA ASN A 21 2.72 -15.02 -19.91
C ASN A 21 2.78 -13.58 -20.49
N ALA A 22 1.75 -12.77 -20.24
CA ALA A 22 1.63 -11.42 -20.79
C ALA A 22 1.95 -10.31 -19.77
N ASP A 23 2.48 -10.65 -18.59
CA ASP A 23 2.61 -9.70 -17.48
C ASP A 23 3.55 -8.53 -17.81
N LEU A 24 4.71 -8.80 -18.41
CA LEU A 24 5.65 -7.76 -18.83
C LEU A 24 4.99 -6.77 -19.80
N ALA A 25 4.31 -7.30 -20.83
CA ALA A 25 3.61 -6.47 -21.82
C ALA A 25 2.46 -5.68 -21.17
N PHE A 26 1.70 -6.32 -20.26
CA PHE A 26 0.61 -5.69 -19.53
C PHE A 26 1.12 -4.51 -18.68
N VAL A 27 2.21 -4.72 -17.95
CA VAL A 27 2.83 -3.70 -17.10
C VAL A 27 3.39 -2.56 -17.95
N LYS A 28 4.09 -2.82 -19.05
CA LYS A 28 4.56 -1.78 -19.99
C LYS A 28 3.39 -0.94 -20.53
N ALA A 29 2.29 -1.58 -20.93
CA ALA A 29 1.10 -0.89 -21.42
C ALA A 29 0.45 -0.02 -20.33
N GLN A 30 0.31 -0.54 -19.11
CA GLN A 30 -0.24 0.22 -17.97
C GLN A 30 0.66 1.40 -17.59
N TYR A 31 1.98 1.21 -17.57
CA TYR A 31 2.95 2.27 -17.25
C TYR A 31 2.84 3.41 -18.27
N TYR A 32 2.77 3.08 -19.57
CA TYR A 32 2.56 4.07 -20.62
C TYR A 32 1.24 4.82 -20.45
N LEU A 33 0.14 4.14 -20.11
CA LEU A 33 -1.15 4.79 -19.87
C LEU A 33 -1.13 5.77 -18.70
N LYS A 34 -0.31 5.53 -17.67
CA LYS A 34 -0.21 6.37 -16.48
C LYS A 34 0.72 7.55 -16.66
N ASN A 35 1.84 7.35 -17.36
CA ASN A 35 2.92 8.35 -17.41
C ASN A 35 3.09 9.00 -18.78
N GLY A 36 2.52 8.42 -19.85
CA GLY A 36 2.77 8.83 -21.23
C GLY A 36 4.20 8.56 -21.70
N LYS A 37 4.97 7.78 -20.93
CA LYS A 37 6.38 7.41 -21.15
C LYS A 37 6.50 5.88 -21.20
N GLN A 38 7.46 5.36 -21.96
CA GLN A 38 7.75 3.93 -21.95
C GLN A 38 8.40 3.53 -20.62
N LEU A 39 8.22 2.26 -20.24
CA LEU A 39 8.88 1.68 -19.08
C LEU A 39 10.24 1.11 -19.51
N HIS A 40 11.33 1.64 -18.96
CA HIS A 40 12.68 1.14 -19.19
C HIS A 40 13.10 0.20 -18.04
N LEU A 41 13.50 -1.03 -18.38
CA LEU A 41 13.92 -2.05 -17.40
C LEU A 41 15.37 -2.49 -17.60
N ASP A 42 16.06 -1.91 -18.57
CA ASP A 42 17.42 -2.29 -18.96
C ASP A 42 18.20 -1.07 -19.51
N PRO A 43 18.99 -0.38 -18.66
CA PRO A 43 18.88 -0.40 -17.20
C PRO A 43 17.67 0.44 -16.72
N PRO A 44 17.00 0.06 -15.60
CA PRO A 44 15.98 0.92 -14.99
C PRO A 44 16.65 2.06 -14.22
N THR A 45 16.15 3.28 -14.38
CA THR A 45 16.81 4.47 -13.81
C THR A 45 15.96 5.18 -12.77
N GLU A 46 14.66 5.35 -13.04
CA GLU A 46 13.76 6.03 -12.12
C GLU A 46 13.19 5.07 -11.06
N PHE A 47 12.75 5.64 -9.95
CA PHE A 47 12.19 4.94 -8.81
C PHE A 47 11.11 3.93 -9.20
N MET A 48 10.09 4.35 -9.96
CA MET A 48 9.01 3.45 -10.36
C MET A 48 9.48 2.38 -11.35
N GLU A 49 10.49 2.65 -12.19
CA GLU A 49 11.09 1.65 -13.06
C GLU A 49 11.82 0.58 -12.27
N LYS A 50 12.59 0.98 -11.25
CA LYS A 50 13.26 0.05 -10.34
C LYS A 50 12.27 -0.78 -9.53
N LEU A 51 11.14 -0.20 -9.08
CA LEU A 51 10.09 -0.98 -8.42
C LEU A 51 9.40 -1.97 -9.36
N GLN A 52 9.21 -1.61 -10.65
CA GLN A 52 8.73 -2.57 -11.64
C GLN A 52 9.73 -3.69 -11.88
N TRP A 53 11.03 -3.38 -11.91
CA TRP A 53 12.07 -4.39 -12.00
C TRP A 53 12.01 -5.35 -10.81
N LEU A 54 11.92 -4.83 -9.57
CA LEU A 54 11.79 -5.64 -8.36
C LEU A 54 10.55 -6.54 -8.40
N LYS A 55 9.41 -6.01 -8.89
CA LYS A 55 8.17 -6.77 -9.05
C LYS A 55 8.30 -7.96 -10.00
N LEU A 56 9.07 -7.79 -11.08
CA LEU A 56 9.19 -8.78 -12.15
C LEU A 56 10.30 -9.81 -11.87
N ASN A 57 11.30 -9.47 -11.04
CA ASN A 57 12.52 -10.28 -10.90
C ASN A 57 12.84 -10.75 -9.48
N LEU A 58 12.34 -10.08 -8.42
CA LEU A 58 12.74 -10.39 -7.04
C LEU A 58 11.55 -10.71 -6.13
N TYR A 59 10.59 -9.79 -6.03
CA TYR A 59 9.47 -9.91 -5.10
C TYR A 59 8.37 -10.79 -5.69
N ASN A 60 8.58 -12.09 -5.50
CA ASN A 60 7.75 -13.20 -5.97
C ASN A 60 6.73 -13.67 -4.88
N GLU A 61 6.17 -14.85 -5.05
CA GLU A 61 5.19 -15.43 -4.11
C GLU A 61 5.76 -15.78 -2.72
N ASP A 62 7.07 -15.85 -2.56
CA ASP A 62 7.72 -16.10 -1.26
C ASP A 62 7.53 -14.92 -0.30
N TYR A 63 7.19 -13.74 -0.83
CA TYR A 63 6.93 -12.52 -0.05
C TYR A 63 5.45 -12.36 0.36
N LYS A 64 4.60 -13.35 0.05
CA LYS A 64 3.14 -13.25 0.26
C LYS A 64 2.75 -12.99 1.72
N ASP A 65 3.50 -13.54 2.67
CA ASP A 65 3.17 -13.44 4.10
C ASP A 65 3.38 -12.01 4.62
N PHE A 66 4.20 -11.20 3.94
CA PHE A 66 4.40 -9.78 4.28
C PHE A 66 3.25 -8.88 3.83
N VAL A 67 2.36 -9.37 2.94
CA VAL A 67 1.21 -8.61 2.41
C VAL A 67 -0.15 -9.25 2.69
N ASP A 68 -0.18 -10.49 3.18
CA ASP A 68 -1.37 -11.05 3.83
C ASP A 68 -1.57 -10.35 5.18
N LYS A 69 -2.72 -9.68 5.36
CA LYS A 69 -3.01 -8.87 6.55
C LYS A 69 -3.03 -9.65 7.87
N TYR A 70 -3.23 -10.96 7.80
CA TYR A 70 -3.18 -11.82 8.98
C TYR A 70 -1.76 -12.35 9.21
N GLU A 71 -1.12 -12.93 8.19
CA GLU A 71 0.21 -13.54 8.36
C GLU A 71 1.30 -12.52 8.72
N VAL A 72 1.23 -11.30 8.18
CA VAL A 72 2.21 -10.23 8.46
C VAL A 72 2.29 -9.86 9.94
N ARG A 73 1.25 -10.18 10.73
CA ARG A 73 1.20 -9.85 12.16
C ARG A 73 2.30 -10.55 12.95
N GLU A 74 2.64 -11.79 12.62
CA GLU A 74 3.70 -12.52 13.33
C GLU A 74 5.07 -11.90 13.03
N PHE A 75 5.32 -11.50 11.78
CA PHE A 75 6.51 -10.73 11.41
C PHE A 75 6.63 -9.43 12.23
N VAL A 76 5.56 -8.63 12.26
CA VAL A 76 5.52 -7.36 13.00
C VAL A 76 5.73 -7.58 14.50
N LYS A 77 5.06 -8.58 15.09
CA LYS A 77 5.22 -8.95 16.49
C LYS A 77 6.67 -9.29 16.82
N ASN A 78 7.34 -10.06 15.97
CA ASN A 78 8.73 -10.45 16.19
C ASN A 78 9.72 -9.30 15.98
N LYS A 79 9.45 -8.40 15.03
CA LYS A 79 10.34 -7.26 14.72
C LYS A 79 10.21 -6.10 15.69
N ILE A 80 8.99 -5.72 16.07
CA ILE A 80 8.72 -4.50 16.85
C ILE A 80 7.84 -4.74 18.09
N GLY A 81 7.19 -5.90 18.21
CA GLY A 81 6.32 -6.23 19.35
C GLY A 81 4.83 -6.07 19.04
N SER A 82 4.00 -6.84 19.74
CA SER A 82 2.54 -6.88 19.53
C SER A 82 1.82 -5.59 19.88
N LYS A 83 2.40 -4.72 20.72
CA LYS A 83 1.79 -3.45 21.16
C LYS A 83 1.48 -2.47 20.01
N TYR A 84 2.13 -2.65 18.86
CA TYR A 84 1.95 -1.84 17.65
C TYR A 84 0.92 -2.45 16.68
N LEU A 85 0.40 -3.64 16.94
CA LEU A 85 -0.65 -4.24 16.15
C LEU A 85 -2.02 -3.74 16.62
N VAL A 86 -2.96 -3.62 15.67
CA VAL A 86 -4.38 -3.45 15.99
C VAL A 86 -4.90 -4.73 16.62
N ASP A 87 -5.79 -4.59 17.61
CA ASP A 87 -6.42 -5.71 18.29
C ASP A 87 -7.22 -6.55 17.30
N PHE A 88 -6.91 -7.84 17.30
CA PHE A 88 -7.49 -8.85 16.42
C PHE A 88 -8.71 -9.48 17.07
N ILE A 89 -9.78 -9.70 16.30
CA ILE A 89 -11.00 -10.34 16.77
C ILE A 89 -11.11 -11.77 16.24
N GLY A 90 -10.94 -11.95 14.93
CA GLY A 90 -11.16 -13.26 14.29
C GLY A 90 -10.65 -13.34 12.87
N ILE A 91 -10.44 -14.57 12.39
CA ILE A 91 -10.06 -14.89 11.02
C ILE A 91 -11.00 -15.98 10.50
N TYR A 92 -11.56 -15.78 9.31
CA TYR A 92 -12.61 -16.64 8.77
C TYR A 92 -12.28 -17.05 7.35
N ASP A 93 -12.36 -18.36 7.08
CA ASP A 93 -12.26 -18.91 5.73
C ASP A 93 -13.57 -18.70 4.95
N ASN A 94 -14.72 -18.74 5.64
CA ASN A 94 -16.03 -18.47 5.04
C ASN A 94 -16.73 -17.29 5.72
N VAL A 95 -17.48 -16.54 4.93
CA VAL A 95 -18.27 -15.40 5.42
C VAL A 95 -19.43 -15.82 6.33
N GLU A 96 -19.91 -17.05 6.16
CA GLU A 96 -21.02 -17.57 6.97
C GLU A 96 -20.59 -17.90 8.40
N ASP A 97 -19.30 -18.12 8.63
CA ASP A 97 -18.72 -18.41 9.96
C ASP A 97 -18.62 -17.14 10.84
N ILE A 98 -18.96 -15.97 10.29
CA ILE A 98 -18.91 -14.70 11.01
C ILE A 98 -20.17 -14.53 11.87
N GLU A 99 -20.03 -14.70 13.18
CA GLU A 99 -21.07 -14.43 14.17
C GLU A 99 -21.14 -12.93 14.52
N PHE A 100 -21.90 -12.15 13.73
CA PHE A 100 -22.01 -10.70 13.90
C PHE A 100 -22.49 -10.26 15.29
N ASP A 101 -23.31 -11.07 15.97
CA ASP A 101 -23.80 -10.74 17.31
C ASP A 101 -22.67 -10.72 18.35
N GLN A 102 -21.61 -11.52 18.15
CA GLN A 102 -20.42 -11.58 19.01
C GLN A 102 -19.39 -10.49 18.71
N LEU A 103 -19.46 -9.84 17.53
CA LEU A 103 -18.58 -8.74 17.19
C LEU A 103 -18.91 -7.49 18.05
N PRO A 104 -17.93 -6.63 18.36
CA PRO A 104 -18.19 -5.35 19.04
C PRO A 104 -19.12 -4.44 18.23
N ASN A 105 -19.56 -3.32 18.81
CA ASN A 105 -20.41 -2.37 18.07
C ASN A 105 -19.66 -1.72 16.88
N GLN A 106 -18.33 -1.64 16.97
CA GLN A 106 -17.46 -1.06 15.95
C GLN A 106 -16.32 -2.02 15.59
N PHE A 107 -16.14 -2.28 14.30
CA PHE A 107 -15.10 -3.18 13.80
C PHE A 107 -14.81 -2.93 12.32
N ALA A 108 -13.70 -3.50 11.84
CA ALA A 108 -13.40 -3.57 10.43
C ALA A 108 -13.31 -5.04 9.98
N LEU A 109 -13.95 -5.35 8.84
CA LEU A 109 -13.78 -6.64 8.15
C LEU A 109 -12.94 -6.41 6.91
N LYS A 110 -11.85 -7.17 6.76
CA LYS A 110 -10.86 -6.97 5.70
C LYS A 110 -10.53 -8.28 5.00
N GLY A 111 -10.51 -8.27 3.67
CA GLY A 111 -9.90 -9.36 2.90
C GLY A 111 -8.38 -9.36 3.12
N THR A 112 -7.80 -10.50 3.51
CA THR A 112 -6.36 -10.58 3.80
C THR A 112 -5.49 -10.37 2.57
N HIS A 113 -6.01 -10.69 1.39
CA HIS A 113 -5.28 -10.96 0.14
C HIS A 113 -5.31 -9.82 -0.90
N GLY A 114 -5.52 -8.56 -0.48
CA GLY A 114 -5.51 -7.44 -1.43
C GLY A 114 -5.84 -6.09 -0.83
N SER A 115 -5.98 -5.06 -1.69
CA SER A 115 -6.26 -3.68 -1.26
C SER A 115 -7.64 -3.20 -1.71
N GLY A 116 -8.33 -2.49 -0.81
CA GLY A 116 -9.70 -2.01 -1.01
C GLY A 116 -10.78 -3.06 -0.68
N TYR A 117 -10.41 -4.19 -0.08
CA TYR A 117 -11.32 -5.22 0.39
C TYR A 117 -11.67 -4.98 1.85
N ASN A 118 -12.32 -3.86 2.16
CA ASN A 118 -12.63 -3.46 3.54
C ASN A 118 -14.12 -3.15 3.67
N VAL A 119 -14.70 -3.53 4.80
CA VAL A 119 -16.00 -3.07 5.29
C VAL A 119 -15.75 -2.47 6.67
N ILE A 120 -16.00 -1.17 6.82
CA ILE A 120 -15.88 -0.46 8.10
C ILE A 120 -17.27 -0.38 8.70
N VAL A 121 -17.40 -0.81 9.96
CA VAL A 121 -18.64 -0.77 10.73
C VAL A 121 -18.41 0.16 11.91
N GLU A 122 -18.97 1.36 11.83
CA GLU A 122 -18.94 2.37 12.90
C GLU A 122 -20.16 2.27 13.85
N ASP A 123 -21.20 1.55 13.41
CA ASP A 123 -22.40 1.27 14.19
C ASP A 123 -23.05 -0.02 13.67
N LYS A 124 -22.93 -1.10 14.44
CA LYS A 124 -23.46 -2.42 14.09
C LYS A 124 -24.98 -2.42 13.93
N SER A 125 -25.71 -1.50 14.57
CA SER A 125 -27.18 -1.42 14.44
C SER A 125 -27.63 -0.89 13.08
N ARG A 126 -26.73 -0.29 12.29
CA ARG A 126 -27.03 0.38 11.01
C ARG A 126 -26.60 -0.41 9.79
N ILE A 127 -26.01 -1.60 9.97
CA ILE A 127 -25.52 -2.40 8.85
C ILE A 127 -26.58 -3.37 8.35
N ASP A 128 -26.59 -3.57 7.04
CA ASP A 128 -27.29 -4.68 6.42
C ASP A 128 -26.34 -5.87 6.32
N ILE A 129 -26.50 -6.83 7.24
CA ILE A 129 -25.64 -8.02 7.34
C ILE A 129 -25.64 -8.82 6.03
N ILE A 130 -26.79 -8.93 5.34
CA ILE A 130 -26.89 -9.67 4.08
C ILE A 130 -26.01 -9.00 3.02
N ASN A 131 -26.11 -7.67 2.89
CA ASN A 131 -25.29 -6.92 1.94
C ASN A 131 -23.80 -6.94 2.30
N VAL A 132 -23.45 -6.87 3.60
CA VAL A 132 -22.07 -7.04 4.06
C VAL A 132 -21.53 -8.41 3.65
N LYS A 133 -22.26 -9.49 3.97
CA LYS A 133 -21.85 -10.86 3.61
C LYS A 133 -21.68 -11.03 2.10
N GLN A 134 -22.56 -10.46 1.29
CA GLN A 134 -22.41 -10.48 -0.18
C GLN A 134 -21.14 -9.76 -0.65
N GLY A 135 -20.81 -8.61 -0.04
CA GLY A 135 -19.57 -7.87 -0.32
C GLY A 135 -18.32 -8.69 0.00
N LEU A 136 -18.27 -9.30 1.18
CA LEU A 136 -17.16 -10.15 1.62
C LEU A 136 -17.00 -11.39 0.73
N ASN A 137 -18.11 -12.04 0.37
CA ASN A 137 -18.11 -13.18 -0.55
C ASN A 137 -17.58 -12.80 -1.94
N LYS A 138 -17.81 -11.57 -2.39
CA LYS A 138 -17.18 -11.05 -3.62
C LYS A 138 -15.68 -10.91 -3.44
N PHE A 139 -15.20 -10.39 -2.31
CA PHE A 139 -13.76 -10.26 -2.04
C PHE A 139 -13.04 -11.62 -2.06
N LEU A 140 -13.60 -12.65 -1.42
CA LEU A 140 -13.00 -14.00 -1.36
C LEU A 140 -12.81 -14.65 -2.74
N LYS A 141 -13.63 -14.26 -3.74
CA LYS A 141 -13.53 -14.77 -5.13
C LYS A 141 -12.50 -14.04 -5.98
N LEU A 142 -11.93 -12.94 -5.50
CA LEU A 142 -10.97 -12.13 -6.25
C LEU A 142 -9.54 -12.55 -5.90
N ASN A 143 -8.69 -12.63 -6.91
CA ASN A 143 -7.24 -12.68 -6.72
C ASN A 143 -6.63 -11.32 -7.13
N TYR A 144 -6.03 -10.62 -6.16
CA TYR A 144 -5.53 -9.26 -6.35
C TYR A 144 -4.40 -9.18 -7.39
N TYR A 145 -3.64 -10.26 -7.57
CA TYR A 145 -2.63 -10.38 -8.62
C TYR A 145 -3.18 -9.97 -9.99
N HIS A 146 -4.40 -10.37 -10.36
CA HIS A 146 -4.96 -10.06 -11.68
C HIS A 146 -5.23 -8.57 -11.92
N LYS A 147 -5.22 -7.74 -10.88
CA LYS A 147 -5.46 -6.29 -11.01
C LYS A 147 -4.27 -5.57 -11.64
N TYR A 148 -3.06 -5.87 -11.18
CA TYR A 148 -1.83 -5.15 -11.56
C TYR A 148 -0.61 -6.04 -11.83
N LYS A 149 -0.81 -7.36 -11.85
CA LYS A 149 0.23 -8.39 -12.00
C LYS A 149 1.32 -8.23 -10.94
N GLU A 150 0.90 -8.22 -9.68
CA GLU A 150 1.76 -8.16 -8.50
C GLU A 150 1.93 -9.58 -7.93
N PRO A 151 3.05 -10.27 -8.21
CA PRO A 151 3.20 -11.70 -7.92
C PRO A 151 3.05 -12.05 -6.44
N ILE A 152 3.45 -11.14 -5.54
CA ILE A 152 3.33 -11.29 -4.08
C ILE A 152 1.91 -11.62 -3.61
N TYR A 153 0.86 -11.24 -4.36
CA TYR A 153 -0.52 -11.54 -4.02
C TYR A 153 -1.05 -12.85 -4.62
N ARG A 154 -0.31 -13.50 -5.53
CA ARG A 154 -0.85 -14.56 -6.39
C ARG A 154 -1.26 -15.81 -5.59
N ALA A 155 -0.45 -16.20 -4.61
CA ALA A 155 -0.60 -17.44 -3.84
C ALA A 155 -1.17 -17.23 -2.42
N ILE A 156 -1.73 -16.05 -2.12
CA ILE A 156 -2.37 -15.82 -0.81
C ILE A 156 -3.72 -16.54 -0.78
N LYS A 157 -3.98 -17.29 0.30
CA LYS A 157 -5.31 -17.87 0.57
C LYS A 157 -6.28 -16.75 0.98
N PRO A 158 -7.36 -16.48 0.21
CA PRO A 158 -8.36 -15.49 0.57
C PRO A 158 -9.05 -15.82 1.88
N ARG A 159 -9.04 -14.89 2.84
CA ARG A 159 -9.71 -14.98 4.15
C ARG A 159 -10.29 -13.63 4.55
N ILE A 160 -11.22 -13.62 5.51
CA ILE A 160 -11.74 -12.40 6.13
C ILE A 160 -11.14 -12.23 7.53
N LEU A 161 -10.39 -11.15 7.72
CA LEU A 161 -9.87 -10.68 8.99
C LEU A 161 -10.89 -9.74 9.64
N ALA A 162 -11.25 -9.99 10.89
CA ALA A 162 -11.98 -9.06 11.75
C ALA A 162 -11.02 -8.44 12.78
N GLU A 163 -11.01 -7.12 12.86
CA GLU A 163 -10.19 -6.36 13.80
C GLU A 163 -11.02 -5.24 14.44
N HIS A 164 -10.58 -4.80 15.61
CA HIS A 164 -11.19 -3.65 16.27
C HIS A 164 -11.07 -2.41 15.40
N TYR A 165 -12.16 -1.64 15.35
CA TYR A 165 -12.08 -0.30 14.81
C TYR A 165 -11.18 0.51 15.74
N LEU A 166 -10.10 1.06 15.21
CA LEU A 166 -9.30 2.03 15.95
C LEU A 166 -10.21 3.24 16.14
N ASP A 167 -10.73 3.45 17.35
CA ASP A 167 -11.61 4.60 17.62
C ASP A 167 -10.85 5.89 17.31
N GLN A 168 -11.32 6.55 16.27
CA GLN A 168 -10.69 7.71 15.66
C GLN A 168 -11.39 8.93 16.23
N THR A 169 -10.94 9.41 17.39
CA THR A 169 -11.37 10.73 17.86
C THR A 169 -11.00 11.75 16.78
N ASP A 170 -12.02 12.17 16.02
CA ASP A 170 -11.96 13.04 14.85
C ASP A 170 -11.23 12.45 13.61
N SER A 171 -12.02 11.91 12.67
CA SER A 171 -11.52 11.39 11.39
C SER A 171 -10.82 12.45 10.52
N GLU A 172 -11.00 13.75 10.81
CA GLU A 172 -10.27 14.85 10.15
C GLU A 172 -8.80 14.96 10.62
N ASN A 173 -8.44 14.41 11.78
CA ASN A 173 -7.11 14.58 12.36
C ASN A 173 -6.17 13.40 12.13
N ILE A 174 -6.66 12.29 11.56
CA ILE A 174 -5.79 11.13 11.36
C ILE A 174 -4.86 11.34 10.18
N VAL A 175 -3.60 11.11 10.48
CA VAL A 175 -2.50 11.15 9.54
C VAL A 175 -1.99 9.73 9.36
N ASP A 176 -2.01 9.30 8.12
CA ASP A 176 -1.41 8.07 7.64
C ASP A 176 0.03 8.39 7.21
N TYR A 177 1.01 7.86 7.94
CA TYR A 177 2.44 8.09 7.75
C TYR A 177 3.03 6.94 6.94
N LYS A 178 3.34 7.21 5.67
CA LYS A 178 3.83 6.20 4.74
C LYS A 178 5.30 6.40 4.45
N PHE A 179 6.16 5.70 5.18
CA PHE A 179 7.61 5.81 5.10
C PHE A 179 8.14 5.05 3.88
N PHE A 180 8.85 5.74 3.00
CA PHE A 180 9.54 5.15 1.86
C PHE A 180 10.90 4.68 2.35
N CYS A 181 11.05 3.37 2.52
CA CYS A 181 12.26 2.76 3.05
C CYS A 181 13.04 2.08 1.92
N ILE A 182 14.33 2.38 1.84
CA ILE A 182 15.25 1.81 0.84
C ILE A 182 16.42 1.18 1.59
N HIS A 183 16.65 -0.11 1.37
CA HIS A 183 17.68 -0.91 2.06
C HIS A 183 17.59 -0.77 3.58
N GLY A 184 16.40 -0.94 4.14
CA GLY A 184 16.15 -0.81 5.57
C GLY A 184 16.17 0.61 6.14
N GLU A 185 16.42 1.63 5.33
CA GLU A 185 16.52 3.01 5.83
C GLU A 185 15.36 3.88 5.29
N PRO A 186 14.53 4.48 6.17
CA PRO A 186 13.56 5.49 5.79
C PRO A 186 14.24 6.66 5.08
N LYS A 187 13.61 7.22 4.04
CA LYS A 187 14.13 8.38 3.28
C LYS A 187 13.18 9.57 3.30
N TYR A 188 11.90 9.30 3.07
CA TYR A 188 10.83 10.29 3.09
C TYR A 188 9.57 9.68 3.70
N VAL A 189 8.67 10.53 4.18
CA VAL A 189 7.34 10.13 4.61
C VAL A 189 6.31 10.82 3.72
N TRP A 190 5.41 10.04 3.13
CA TRP A 190 4.23 10.57 2.45
C TRP A 190 3.08 10.54 3.44
N THR A 191 2.56 11.71 3.78
CA THR A 191 1.45 11.85 4.73
C THR A 191 0.15 11.95 3.98
N LYS A 192 -0.90 11.31 4.50
CA LYS A 192 -2.26 11.43 3.97
C LYS A 192 -3.25 11.64 5.11
N THR A 193 -4.12 12.62 4.95
CA THR A 193 -5.12 12.98 5.97
C THR A 193 -6.40 13.47 5.30
N TYR A 194 -7.50 13.52 6.04
CA TYR A 194 -8.77 14.06 5.55
C TYR A 194 -8.88 15.54 5.91
N TYR A 195 -9.00 16.40 4.90
CA TYR A 195 -9.04 17.85 5.12
C TYR A 195 -9.95 18.53 4.08
N ASN A 196 -10.87 19.38 4.56
CA ASN A 196 -11.90 20.06 3.74
C ASN A 196 -12.71 19.08 2.86
N GLY A 197 -13.23 18.01 3.48
CA GLY A 197 -14.12 17.05 2.83
C GLY A 197 -13.45 16.10 1.83
N LYS A 198 -12.10 16.07 1.75
CA LYS A 198 -11.35 15.23 0.82
C LYS A 198 -10.03 14.77 1.45
N TYR A 199 -9.54 13.62 0.99
CA TYR A 199 -8.17 13.21 1.31
C TYR A 199 -7.13 14.12 0.64
N ARG A 200 -6.24 14.67 1.45
CA ARG A 200 -5.09 15.48 1.05
C ARG A 200 -3.80 14.79 1.45
N ASN A 201 -2.70 15.14 0.78
CA ASN A 201 -1.41 14.52 1.02
C ASN A 201 -0.25 15.46 0.72
N CYS A 202 0.89 15.21 1.35
CA CYS A 202 2.15 15.89 1.06
C CYS A 202 3.32 15.01 1.53
N TYR A 203 4.52 15.29 1.02
CA TYR A 203 5.75 14.62 1.44
C TYR A 203 6.47 15.46 2.50
N TYR A 204 7.11 14.79 3.44
CA TYR A 204 8.10 15.37 4.35
C TYR A 204 9.41 14.58 4.26
N ASP A 205 10.53 15.25 4.49
CA ASP A 205 11.77 14.57 4.85
C ASP A 205 11.75 14.10 6.32
N LEU A 206 12.80 13.42 6.77
CA LEU A 206 12.90 12.91 8.14
C LEU A 206 13.18 14.01 9.20
N ASN A 207 13.46 15.25 8.78
CA ASN A 207 13.54 16.40 9.68
C ASN A 207 12.19 17.12 9.79
N TRP A 208 11.12 16.51 9.29
CA TRP A 208 9.78 17.08 9.23
C TRP A 208 9.70 18.37 8.40
N LYS A 209 10.56 18.52 7.39
CA LYS A 209 10.44 19.59 6.41
C LYS A 209 9.51 19.16 5.29
N LYS A 210 8.42 19.90 5.10
CA LYS A 210 7.47 19.66 4.02
C LYS A 210 8.08 19.96 2.65
N LEU A 211 7.83 19.07 1.70
CA LEU A 211 8.16 19.27 0.30
C LEU A 211 6.98 19.95 -0.37
N THR A 212 7.23 21.10 -1.00
CA THR A 212 6.21 21.93 -1.67
C THR A 212 6.28 21.81 -3.19
N ASP A 213 7.19 20.98 -3.69
CA ASP A 213 7.44 20.72 -5.12
C ASP A 213 6.17 20.26 -5.88
N ASP A 214 5.23 19.58 -5.20
CA ASP A 214 3.97 19.09 -5.78
C ASP A 214 2.71 19.88 -5.36
N SER A 215 2.91 21.12 -4.91
CA SER A 215 1.85 22.06 -4.51
C SER A 215 0.78 22.31 -5.57
N SER A 216 1.13 22.16 -6.85
CA SER A 216 0.18 22.29 -7.97
C SER A 216 -0.79 21.09 -8.12
N THR A 217 -0.56 20.00 -7.39
CA THR A 217 -1.43 18.83 -7.49
C THR A 217 -2.75 19.03 -6.76
N LYS A 218 -3.85 18.55 -7.36
CA LYS A 218 -5.22 18.75 -6.82
C LYS A 218 -5.44 18.24 -5.39
N ASN A 219 -4.61 17.32 -4.93
CA ASN A 219 -4.72 16.69 -3.61
C ASN A 219 -3.59 17.13 -2.66
N PHE A 220 -2.77 18.09 -3.05
CA PHE A 220 -1.76 18.64 -2.16
C PHE A 220 -2.42 19.16 -0.89
N LEU A 221 -1.82 18.85 0.26
CA LEU A 221 -2.23 19.44 1.53
C LEU A 221 -1.51 20.78 1.67
N GLU A 222 -2.24 21.89 1.53
CA GLU A 222 -1.66 23.23 1.69
C GLU A 222 -1.27 23.52 3.14
N LYS A 223 -2.09 23.09 4.11
CA LYS A 223 -1.83 23.21 5.54
C LYS A 223 -0.56 22.46 5.97
N GLU A 224 0.20 23.04 6.90
CA GLU A 224 1.28 22.32 7.59
C GLU A 224 0.71 21.34 8.62
N LEU A 225 1.23 20.12 8.63
CA LEU A 225 0.91 19.16 9.69
C LEU A 225 1.88 19.35 10.86
N PRO A 226 1.39 19.33 12.11
CA PRO A 226 2.29 19.30 13.25
C PRO A 226 3.15 18.03 13.21
N LYS A 227 4.43 18.15 13.56
CA LYS A 227 5.28 16.99 13.79
C LYS A 227 4.66 16.17 14.93
N PRO A 228 4.37 14.88 14.75
CA PRO A 228 3.84 14.09 15.86
C PRO A 228 4.93 13.93 16.94
N ASP A 229 4.54 13.97 18.20
CA ASP A 229 5.48 13.86 19.32
C ASP A 229 6.27 12.54 19.31
N ASN A 230 5.65 11.48 18.78
CA ASN A 230 6.26 10.15 18.64
C ASN A 230 6.93 9.92 17.26
N PHE A 231 7.27 10.98 16.50
CA PHE A 231 7.83 10.81 15.16
C PHE A 231 9.11 9.96 15.12
N ASP A 232 9.99 10.13 16.10
CA ASP A 232 11.26 9.39 16.13
C ASP A 232 11.01 7.88 16.38
N GLU A 233 9.95 7.55 17.14
CA GLU A 233 9.49 6.16 17.30
C GLU A 233 8.92 5.60 15.98
N LEU A 234 8.16 6.40 15.23
CA LEU A 234 7.67 6.00 13.90
C LEU A 234 8.83 5.71 12.92
N ILE A 235 9.90 6.51 12.97
CA ILE A 235 11.11 6.27 12.16
C ILE A 235 11.79 4.96 12.57
N ASP A 236 11.98 4.70 13.88
CA ASP A 236 12.58 3.46 14.37
C ASP A 236 11.78 2.22 13.92
N ILE A 237 10.45 2.28 14.07
CA ILE A 237 9.54 1.22 13.62
C ILE A 237 9.71 0.98 12.12
N ALA A 238 9.67 2.04 11.30
CA ALA A 238 9.83 1.92 9.86
C ALA A 238 11.18 1.32 9.46
N LYS A 239 12.26 1.73 10.13
CA LYS A 239 13.61 1.18 9.94
C LYS A 239 13.66 -0.32 10.26
N ARG A 240 13.13 -0.74 11.40
CA ARG A 240 13.15 -2.15 11.83
C ARG A 240 12.32 -3.04 10.91
N LEU A 241 11.12 -2.61 10.54
CA LEU A 241 10.23 -3.37 9.65
C LEU A 241 10.75 -3.45 8.21
N SER A 242 11.57 -2.50 7.77
CA SER A 242 12.10 -2.47 6.41
C SER A 242 13.48 -3.13 6.24
N SER A 243 14.10 -3.55 7.35
CA SER A 243 15.51 -3.97 7.42
C SER A 243 15.96 -5.06 6.44
N GLU A 244 15.04 -5.91 5.96
CA GLU A 244 15.34 -7.03 5.06
C GLU A 244 14.94 -6.79 3.59
N PHE A 245 14.46 -5.59 3.26
CA PHE A 245 13.92 -5.30 1.92
C PHE A 245 14.73 -4.22 1.19
N ILE A 246 14.94 -4.40 -0.12
CA ILE A 246 15.56 -3.39 -1.00
C ILE A 246 14.70 -2.13 -1.03
N PHE A 247 13.39 -2.32 -1.18
CA PHE A 247 12.39 -1.28 -1.01
C PHE A 247 11.14 -1.88 -0.37
N VAL A 248 10.59 -1.17 0.60
CA VAL A 248 9.23 -1.35 1.08
C VAL A 248 8.73 0.00 1.60
N ARG A 249 7.45 0.30 1.35
CA ARG A 249 6.77 1.40 2.04
C ARG A 249 6.15 0.87 3.31
N VAL A 250 6.49 1.45 4.45
CA VAL A 250 5.93 1.09 5.76
C VAL A 250 4.87 2.10 6.14
N ASP A 251 3.64 1.64 6.27
CA ASP A 251 2.50 2.50 6.59
C ASP A 251 2.18 2.39 8.08
N LEU A 252 2.17 3.53 8.76
CA LEU A 252 1.93 3.65 10.19
C LEU A 252 0.86 4.71 10.47
N TYR A 253 0.10 4.49 11.54
CA TYR A 253 -0.77 5.50 12.14
C TYR A 253 -0.16 5.98 13.45
N SER A 254 -0.40 7.24 13.80
CA SER A 254 -0.16 7.76 15.16
C SER A 254 -1.50 8.23 15.72
N ILE A 255 -2.03 7.51 16.70
CA ILE A 255 -3.33 7.77 17.30
C ILE A 255 -3.10 8.00 18.79
N SER A 256 -3.44 9.20 19.27
CA SER A 256 -3.27 9.60 20.67
C SER A 256 -1.84 9.34 21.19
N GLY A 257 -0.83 9.64 20.35
CA GLY A 257 0.59 9.44 20.69
C GLY A 257 1.07 7.99 20.62
N LYS A 258 0.23 7.04 20.22
CA LYS A 258 0.61 5.62 20.06
C LYS A 258 0.75 5.23 18.58
N PRO A 259 1.88 4.64 18.17
CA PRO A 259 2.02 4.08 16.83
C PRO A 259 1.18 2.81 16.63
N TYR A 260 0.64 2.65 15.43
CA TYR A 260 0.02 1.41 14.95
C TYR A 260 0.53 1.04 13.57
N PHE A 261 0.84 -0.24 13.38
CA PHE A 261 1.17 -0.81 12.08
C PHE A 261 -0.06 -0.85 11.17
N GLY A 262 0.09 -0.32 9.95
CA GLY A 262 -0.93 -0.36 8.91
C GLY A 262 -0.68 -1.46 7.88
N GLU A 263 0.35 -1.31 7.05
CA GLU A 263 0.71 -2.28 6.01
C GLU A 263 2.19 -2.18 5.59
N LEU A 264 2.73 -3.27 5.05
CA LEU A 264 3.93 -3.25 4.22
C LEU A 264 3.50 -3.22 2.75
N THR A 265 3.97 -2.22 2.01
CA THR A 265 3.63 -2.04 0.59
C THR A 265 4.88 -2.07 -0.29
N PHE A 266 5.04 -3.15 -1.03
CA PHE A 266 6.18 -3.34 -1.95
C PHE A 266 6.03 -2.55 -3.25
N PHE A 267 4.79 -2.31 -3.70
CA PHE A 267 4.50 -1.63 -4.97
C PHE A 267 3.47 -0.52 -4.79
N PRO A 268 3.84 0.62 -4.17
CA PRO A 268 2.93 1.74 -4.02
C PRO A 268 2.38 2.17 -5.38
N TRP A 269 1.05 2.30 -5.49
CA TRP A 269 0.34 2.53 -6.76
C TRP A 269 0.67 1.51 -7.87
N ALA A 270 0.93 0.25 -7.49
CA ALA A 270 1.37 -0.83 -8.36
C ALA A 270 2.69 -0.57 -9.10
N ALA A 271 3.50 0.38 -8.58
CA ALA A 271 4.68 0.93 -9.25
C ALA A 271 4.39 1.53 -10.65
N LEU A 272 3.13 1.90 -10.93
CA LEU A 272 2.71 2.35 -12.26
C LEU A 272 2.72 3.86 -12.43
N LYS A 273 2.67 4.63 -11.34
CA LYS A 273 2.50 6.08 -11.39
C LYS A 273 3.75 6.76 -10.84
N ARG A 274 4.42 7.57 -11.66
CA ARG A 274 5.52 8.43 -11.21
C ARG A 274 5.08 9.32 -10.04
N LEU A 275 6.02 9.63 -9.16
CA LEU A 275 5.78 10.50 -8.02
C LEU A 275 5.44 11.91 -8.49
N SER A 276 4.59 12.61 -7.73
CA SER A 276 4.20 13.98 -8.01
C SER A 276 5.33 14.98 -7.82
N VAL A 277 6.22 14.72 -6.85
CA VAL A 277 7.48 15.43 -6.70
C VAL A 277 8.47 14.86 -7.72
N GLU A 278 8.69 15.57 -8.81
CA GLU A 278 9.42 15.05 -9.97
C GLU A 278 10.84 14.59 -9.63
N ARG A 279 11.60 15.39 -8.86
CA ARG A 279 12.98 15.06 -8.47
C ARG A 279 13.12 13.76 -7.68
N LEU A 280 12.10 13.39 -6.88
CA LEU A 280 12.10 12.13 -6.12
C LEU A 280 12.10 10.89 -7.02
N ASN A 281 11.61 10.98 -8.26
CA ASN A 281 11.68 9.85 -9.18
C ASN A 281 13.14 9.48 -9.50
N LYS A 282 14.04 10.45 -9.60
CA LYS A 282 15.47 10.19 -9.84
C LYS A 282 16.22 9.93 -8.54
N GLU A 283 16.02 10.77 -7.52
CA GLU A 283 16.70 10.63 -6.22
C GLU A 283 16.45 9.26 -5.57
N LEU A 284 15.20 8.80 -5.48
CA LEU A 284 14.88 7.48 -4.94
C LEU A 284 15.31 6.35 -5.86
N GLY A 285 15.30 6.60 -7.18
CA GLY A 285 15.86 5.68 -8.16
C GLY A 285 17.34 5.41 -7.86
N ASP A 286 18.15 6.45 -7.72
CA ASP A 286 19.60 6.34 -7.51
C ASP A 286 19.96 5.65 -6.19
N LEU A 287 19.12 5.78 -5.15
CA LEU A 287 19.32 5.10 -3.87
C LEU A 287 19.06 3.58 -3.93
N ILE A 288 18.21 3.10 -4.84
CA ILE A 288 17.92 1.67 -4.97
C ILE A 288 19.06 0.97 -5.71
N LYS A 289 19.68 0.02 -5.02
CA LYS A 289 20.66 -0.91 -5.60
C LYS A 289 19.95 -2.22 -5.91
N LEU A 290 19.84 -2.54 -7.19
CA LEU A 290 19.23 -3.80 -7.64
C LEU A 290 20.27 -4.92 -7.60
N PRO A 291 19.87 -6.18 -7.34
CA PRO A 291 20.75 -7.34 -7.39
C PRO A 291 20.96 -7.77 -8.84
N ILE A 292 21.52 -6.88 -9.66
CA ILE A 292 21.94 -7.17 -11.03
C ILE A 292 23.40 -7.57 -10.92
N GLU A 293 23.75 -8.78 -11.36
CA GLU A 293 25.15 -9.16 -11.52
C GLU A 293 25.79 -8.11 -12.43
N ALA A 294 26.83 -7.41 -11.95
CA ALA A 294 27.64 -6.62 -12.85
C ALA A 294 28.32 -7.63 -13.78
N ASP A 295 28.01 -7.58 -15.07
CA ASP A 295 28.77 -8.34 -16.07
C ASP A 295 30.26 -8.11 -15.79
N ALA A 296 30.95 -9.18 -15.39
CA ALA A 296 32.38 -9.19 -15.10
C ALA A 296 33.20 -9.06 -16.39
#